data_AF-A0A7V7WFR7-F1
#
_entry.id   AF-A0A7V7WFR7-F1
#
_cell.length_a   1.000
_cell.length_b   1.000
_cell.length_c   1.000
_cell.angle_alpha   90.00
_cell.angle_beta   90.00
_cell.angle_gamma   90.00
#
_symmetry.space_group_name_H-M   'P 1'
#
loop_
_entity.id
_entity.type
_entity.pdbx_description
1 polymer ?
#
loop_
_entity_poly.entity_id
_entity_poly.type
_entity_poly.pdbx_seq_one_letter_code
_entity_poly.pdbx_strand_id
1 'polypeptide(L)' 'MSRSPLVLRPLKLKTQVNRYAEGSCLIEMGNTQVLCLASVEEEVPK' A
#
# COMPACT_ATOMS: atom_id res chain seq x y z
N MET A 1 -8.94 -0.07 -26.98
CA MET A 1 -8.67 1.19 -26.26
C MET A 1 -7.30 1.08 -25.60
N SER A 2 -6.27 1.62 -26.26
CA SER A 2 -4.91 1.64 -25.73
C SER A 2 -4.74 2.81 -24.77
N ARG A 3 -4.33 2.50 -23.54
CA ARG A 3 -3.89 3.48 -22.55
C ARG A 3 -2.65 4.21 -23.09
N SER A 4 -2.49 5.50 -22.83
CA SER A 4 -1.23 6.22 -23.13
C SER A 4 -0.06 5.51 -22.42
N PRO A 5 1.14 5.41 -23.03
CA PRO A 5 2.27 4.67 -22.45
C PRO A 5 2.63 5.10 -21.03
N LEU A 6 2.41 6.38 -20.69
CA LEU A 6 2.73 6.96 -19.39
C LEU A 6 1.54 6.97 -18.42
N VAL A 7 0.34 6.54 -18.85
CA VAL A 7 -0.84 6.57 -17.97
C VAL A 7 -0.81 5.38 -17.01
N LEU A 8 -0.88 5.68 -15.72
CA LEU A 8 -0.98 4.67 -14.68
C LEU A 8 -2.38 4.05 -14.66
N ARG A 9 -2.49 2.85 -14.08
CA ARG A 9 -3.78 2.24 -13.75
C ARG A 9 -4.43 3.04 -12.60
N PRO A 10 -5.77 3.00 -12.45
CA PRO A 10 -6.44 3.65 -11.33
C PRO A 10 -5.81 3.25 -10.00
N LEU A 11 -5.44 4.23 -9.19
CA LEU A 11 -4.78 4.07 -7.90
C LEU A 11 -5.73 4.48 -6.77
N LYS A 12 -5.86 3.63 -5.75
CA LYS A 12 -6.56 3.97 -4.50
C LYS A 12 -5.69 3.56 -3.32
N LEU A 13 -5.54 4.50 -2.38
CA LEU A 13 -4.81 4.29 -1.13
C LEU A 13 -5.82 4.38 0.01
N LYS A 14 -5.95 3.31 0.78
CA LYS A 14 -6.74 3.30 2.02
C LYS A 14 -5.78 3.11 3.18
N THR A 15 -5.60 4.13 4.00
CA THR A 15 -4.79 4.08 5.22
C THR A 15 -5.59 3.52 6.39
N GLN A 16 -4.91 3.14 7.49
CA GLN A 16 -5.56 2.72 8.74
C GLN A 16 -6.48 1.49 8.53
N VAL A 17 -6.08 0.59 7.64
CA VAL A 17 -6.86 -0.62 7.27
C VAL A 17 -6.72 -1.76 8.27
N ASN A 18 -5.68 -1.73 9.09
CA ASN A 18 -5.42 -2.70 10.14
C ASN A 18 -5.33 -1.99 11.49
N ARG A 19 -6.18 -2.40 12.43
CA ARG A 19 -6.28 -1.80 13.77
C ARG A 19 -5.10 -2.10 14.70
N TYR A 20 -4.32 -3.13 14.38
CA TYR A 20 -3.23 -3.61 15.24
C TYR A 20 -1.86 -3.13 14.74
N ALA A 21 -1.74 -2.81 13.46
CA ALA A 21 -0.51 -2.27 12.91
C ALA A 21 -0.43 -0.78 13.23
N GLU A 22 0.72 -0.33 13.70
CA GLU A 22 0.96 1.09 14.00
C GLU A 22 0.90 1.95 12.72
N GLY A 23 1.32 1.38 11.58
CA GLY A 23 1.07 1.91 10.26
C GLY A 23 0.44 0.86 9.35
N SER A 24 -0.61 1.22 8.61
CA SER A 24 -1.20 0.31 7.62
C SER A 24 -1.77 1.04 6.41
N CYS A 25 -1.64 0.41 5.23
CA CYS A 25 -2.19 0.89 3.97
C CYS A 25 -2.57 -0.27 3.04
N LEU A 26 -3.75 -0.18 2.43
CA LEU A 26 -4.15 -1.01 1.29
C LEU A 26 -4.00 -0.20 0.02
N ILE A 27 -3.17 -0.70 -0.89
CA ILE A 27 -2.83 -0.09 -2.17
C ILE A 27 -3.52 -0.88 -3.27
N GLU A 28 -4.45 -0.25 -3.98
CA GLU A 28 -5.17 -0.84 -5.12
C GLU A 28 -4.70 -0.14 -6.40
N MET A 29 -4.07 -0.88 -7.32
CA MET A 29 -3.61 -0.40 -8.63
C MET A 29 -4.26 -1.23 -9.74
N GLY A 30 -5.43 -0.81 -10.20
CA GLY A 30 -6.31 -1.64 -11.03
C GLY A 30 -6.65 -2.94 -10.30
N ASN A 31 -6.32 -4.09 -10.89
CA ASN A 31 -6.55 -5.41 -10.29
C ASN A 31 -5.43 -5.86 -9.33
N THR A 32 -4.35 -5.09 -9.20
CA THR A 32 -3.27 -5.40 -8.27
C THR A 32 -3.61 -4.82 -6.90
N GLN A 33 -3.54 -5.66 -5.86
CA GLN A 33 -3.76 -5.23 -4.47
C GLN A 33 -2.54 -5.59 -3.63
N VAL A 34 -2.08 -4.64 -2.81
CA VAL A 34 -0.96 -4.82 -1.88
C VAL A 34 -1.40 -4.36 -0.50
N LEU A 35 -1.29 -5.25 0.49
CA LEU A 35 -1.45 -4.90 1.90
C LEU A 35 -0.08 -4.59 2.48
N CYS A 36 0.11 -3.36 2.93
CA CYS A 36 1.33 -2.92 3.62
C CYS A 36 1.01 -2.73 5.10
N LEU A 37 1.78 -3.40 5.95
CA LEU A 37 1.75 -3.28 7.40
C LEU A 37 3.14 -2.84 7.87
N ALA A 38 3.18 -1.87 8.75
CA ALA A 38 4.39 -1.40 9.42
C ALA A 38 4.24 -1.62 10.93
N SER A 39 5.32 -2.09 11.53
CA SER A 39 5.49 -2.28 12.97
C SER A 39 6.81 -1.64 13.39
N VAL A 40 6.83 -1.01 14.56
CA VAL A 40 8.04 -0.52 15.20
C VAL A 40 8.62 -1.62 16.07
N GLU A 41 9.92 -1.85 15.91
CA GLU A 41 10.71 -2.67 16.81
C GLU A 41 11.57 -1.73 17.66
N GLU A 42 11.71 -2.03 18.96
CA GLU A 42 12.49 -1.19 19.87
C GLU A 42 14.01 -1.36 19.68
N GLU A 43 14.44 -2.49 19.12
CA GLU A 43 15.85 -2.77 18.86
C GLU A 43 16.30 -2.20 17.52
N VAL A 44 17.53 -1.69 17.49
CA VAL A 44 18.18 -1.30 16.24
C VAL A 44 18.78 -2.52 15.54
N PRO A 45 18.88 -2.51 14.19
CA PRO A 45 19.59 -3.55 13.45
C PRO A 45 21.04 -3.71 13.94
N LYS A 46 21.49 -4.96 14.12
CA LYS A 46 22.89 -5.28 14.45
C LYS A 46 23.82 -5.19 13.25
#